data_AF-A0A7S1Y5W9-F1
#
_entry.id   AF-A0A7S1Y5W9-F1
#
_cell.length_a   1.000
_cell.length_b   1.000
_cell.length_c   1.000
_cell.angle_alpha   90.00
_cell.angle_beta   90.00
_cell.angle_gamma   90.00
#
_symmetry.space_group_name_H-M   'P 1'
#
loop_
_entity.id
_entity.type
_entity.pdbx_description
1 polymer ?
#
loop_
_entity_poly.entity_id
_entity_poly.type
_entity_poly.pdbx_seq_one_letter_code
_entity_poly.pdbx_strand_id
1 'polypeptide(L)'
;KNAFNELNRTVMLWTVRHEWPSGARFVFNCYKHWAILVIRNNDGTAETIFSKEGIVQGDPLSMFAYGIGALPLTRQLKAEIPTVEQPWYADDAGAAGKFEGIRKQIGRMQELGPQYGYFPEPSKSVLIVSEKNLERAKSALGDLNFQITTGHRYLGGFIGEKSARDKWIEEKVEDWVIGAGCTGTPAPTVIHRIDSSWN
;
A
#
# COMPACT_ATOMS: atom_id res chain seq x y z
N LYS A 1 -1.59 -9.30 1.09
CA LYS A 1 -2.99 -9.45 1.56
C LYS A 1 -3.59 -8.06 1.73
N ASN A 2 -4.89 -7.93 2.02
CA ASN A 2 -5.48 -6.61 2.33
C ASN A 2 -4.97 -6.14 3.70
N ALA A 3 -4.08 -5.15 3.72
CA ALA A 3 -3.44 -4.70 4.96
C ALA A 3 -4.41 -3.98 5.91
N PHE A 4 -5.45 -3.34 5.39
CA PHE A 4 -6.47 -2.67 6.21
C PHE A 4 -7.27 -3.67 7.04
N ASN A 5 -7.60 -4.82 6.48
CA ASN A 5 -8.40 -5.84 7.16
C ASN A 5 -7.58 -6.69 8.15
N GLU A 6 -6.26 -6.70 7.98
CA GLU A 6 -5.37 -7.63 8.69
C GLU A 6 -4.54 -6.93 9.78
N LEU A 7 -4.49 -5.58 9.81
CA LEU A 7 -3.72 -4.81 10.79
C LEU A 7 -4.04 -5.28 12.22
N ASN A 8 -3.00 -5.63 12.98
CA ASN A 8 -3.18 -6.07 14.36
C ASN A 8 -3.71 -4.91 15.21
N ARG A 9 -4.97 -5.00 15.63
CA ARG A 9 -5.65 -3.87 16.27
C ARG A 9 -5.07 -3.57 17.66
N THR A 10 -4.68 -4.59 18.40
CA THR A 10 -4.09 -4.43 19.73
C THR A 10 -2.74 -3.71 19.64
N VAL A 11 -1.89 -4.15 18.71
CA VAL A 11 -0.58 -3.53 18.46
C VAL A 11 -0.75 -2.10 17.93
N MET A 12 -1.72 -1.86 17.04
CA MET A 12 -2.03 -0.50 16.56
C MET A 12 -2.46 0.41 17.71
N LEU A 13 -3.40 -0.02 18.57
CA LEU A 13 -3.88 0.78 19.70
C LEU A 13 -2.76 1.10 20.69
N TRP A 14 -1.88 0.11 20.96
CA TRP A 14 -0.69 0.31 21.78
C TRP A 14 0.26 1.33 21.14
N THR A 15 0.57 1.17 19.86
CA THR A 15 1.47 2.07 19.13
C THR A 15 0.92 3.49 19.11
N VAL A 16 -0.36 3.68 18.80
CA VAL A 16 -1.02 5.00 18.82
C VAL A 16 -0.94 5.63 20.21
N ARG A 17 -1.10 4.86 21.29
CA ARG A 17 -0.99 5.39 22.66
C ARG A 17 0.38 6.00 22.96
N HIS A 18 1.44 5.52 22.31
CA HIS A 18 2.81 5.96 22.52
C HIS A 18 3.24 7.03 21.52
N GLU A 19 2.92 6.84 20.23
CA GLU A 19 3.33 7.73 19.13
C GLU A 19 2.40 8.93 18.98
N TRP A 20 1.12 8.81 19.35
CA TRP A 20 0.13 9.88 19.26
C TRP A 20 -0.79 9.96 20.50
N PRO A 21 -0.25 10.34 21.68
CA PRO A 21 -1.01 10.35 22.92
C PRO A 21 -2.28 11.20 22.88
N SER A 22 -2.27 12.32 22.14
CA SER A 22 -3.43 13.22 22.02
C SER A 22 -4.60 12.60 21.24
N GLY A 23 -4.32 11.75 20.23
CA GLY A 23 -5.35 11.04 19.47
C GLY A 23 -5.74 9.69 20.07
N ALA A 24 -4.93 9.16 20.99
CA ALA A 24 -5.06 7.80 21.50
C ALA A 24 -6.45 7.47 22.08
N ARG A 25 -7.04 8.36 22.87
CA ARG A 25 -8.38 8.12 23.45
C ARG A 25 -9.46 8.04 22.36
N PHE A 26 -9.34 8.85 21.33
CA PHE A 26 -10.29 8.87 20.21
C PHE A 26 -10.19 7.57 19.40
N VAL A 27 -8.98 7.21 18.96
CA VAL A 27 -8.71 5.96 18.25
C VAL A 27 -9.14 4.75 19.09
N PHE A 28 -8.80 4.72 20.38
CA PHE A 28 -9.21 3.64 21.28
C PHE A 28 -10.73 3.51 21.36
N ASN A 29 -11.49 4.60 21.46
CA ASN A 29 -12.95 4.50 21.49
C ASN A 29 -13.54 4.00 20.17
N CYS A 30 -12.94 4.33 19.02
CA CYS A 30 -13.38 3.82 17.72
C CYS A 30 -13.06 2.34 17.53
N TYR A 31 -11.95 1.84 18.10
CA TYR A 31 -11.37 0.54 17.72
C TYR A 31 -11.22 -0.47 18.87
N LYS A 32 -11.49 -0.13 20.14
CA LYS A 32 -11.32 -1.08 21.28
C LYS A 32 -12.26 -2.29 21.25
N HIS A 33 -13.34 -2.22 20.47
CA HIS A 33 -14.33 -3.29 20.33
C HIS A 33 -14.39 -3.77 18.88
N TRP A 34 -15.06 -4.89 18.66
CA TRP A 34 -15.27 -5.39 17.31
C TRP A 34 -16.29 -4.51 16.59
N ALA A 35 -15.91 -4.00 15.42
CA ALA A 35 -16.88 -3.33 14.56
C ALA A 35 -17.90 -4.37 14.06
N ILE A 36 -19.16 -3.99 14.03
CA ILE A 36 -20.28 -4.87 13.70
C ILE A 36 -20.76 -4.52 12.30
N LEU A 37 -20.62 -5.45 11.36
CA LEU A 37 -21.24 -5.38 10.05
C LEU A 37 -22.54 -6.17 10.08
N VAL A 38 -23.66 -5.50 9.86
CA VAL A 38 -24.99 -6.13 9.76
C VAL A 38 -25.37 -6.21 8.29
N ILE A 39 -25.62 -7.42 7.80
CA ILE A 39 -26.06 -7.70 6.44
C ILE A 39 -27.54 -8.07 6.50
N ARG A 40 -28.38 -7.30 5.81
CA ARG A 40 -29.82 -7.60 5.70
C ARG A 40 -30.06 -8.52 4.51
N ASN A 41 -30.74 -9.63 4.74
CA ASN A 41 -31.16 -10.56 3.72
C ASN A 41 -32.51 -10.16 3.12
N ASN A 42 -32.79 -10.64 1.90
CA ASN A 42 -34.03 -10.34 1.17
C ASN A 42 -35.28 -10.96 1.83
N ASP A 43 -35.12 -11.95 2.69
CA ASP A 43 -36.19 -12.59 3.46
C ASP A 43 -36.53 -11.82 4.76
N GLY A 44 -35.90 -10.67 5.00
CA GLY A 44 -36.10 -9.84 6.19
C GLY A 44 -35.24 -10.23 7.38
N THR A 45 -34.42 -11.29 7.29
CA THR A 45 -33.43 -11.66 8.32
C THR A 45 -32.18 -10.79 8.24
N ALA A 46 -31.32 -10.86 9.26
CA ALA A 46 -30.04 -10.18 9.27
C ALA A 46 -28.93 -11.08 9.80
N GLU A 47 -27.78 -11.03 9.15
CA GLU A 47 -26.55 -11.67 9.59
C GLU A 47 -25.61 -10.62 10.19
N THR A 48 -24.82 -11.04 11.18
CA THR A 48 -23.86 -10.16 11.86
C THR A 48 -22.45 -10.72 11.73
N ILE A 49 -21.55 -9.90 11.20
CA ILE A 49 -20.12 -10.20 11.08
C ILE A 49 -19.35 -9.26 12.00
N PHE A 50 -18.46 -9.82 12.81
CA PHE A 50 -17.62 -9.05 13.72
C PHE A 50 -16.22 -8.85 13.12
N SER A 51 -15.83 -7.61 12.88
CA SER A 51 -14.46 -7.24 12.51
C SER A 51 -13.59 -7.18 13.76
N LYS A 52 -12.78 -8.24 13.95
CA LYS A 52 -11.89 -8.41 15.10
C LYS A 52 -10.52 -7.75 14.91
N GLU A 53 -10.04 -7.74 13.68
CA GLU A 53 -8.76 -7.15 13.27
C GLU A 53 -8.99 -6.05 12.24
N GLY A 54 -7.92 -5.32 11.95
CA GLY A 54 -7.93 -4.28 10.94
C GLY A 54 -8.55 -2.97 11.39
N ILE A 55 -8.70 -2.10 10.40
CA ILE A 55 -9.26 -0.75 10.47
C ILE A 55 -10.32 -0.60 9.37
N VAL A 56 -11.29 0.29 9.58
CA VAL A 56 -12.45 0.41 8.70
C VAL A 56 -12.11 1.28 7.49
N GLN A 57 -12.25 0.73 6.29
CA GLN A 57 -12.09 1.53 5.06
C GLN A 57 -13.23 2.55 4.94
N GLY A 58 -12.88 3.79 4.58
CA GLY A 58 -13.82 4.91 4.53
C GLY A 58 -13.97 5.70 5.83
N ASP A 59 -13.38 5.24 6.94
CA ASP A 59 -13.24 6.05 8.16
C ASP A 59 -12.11 7.09 7.97
N PRO A 60 -12.36 8.40 8.13
CA PRO A 60 -11.33 9.44 8.05
C PRO A 60 -10.14 9.22 9.01
N LEU A 61 -10.34 8.52 10.13
CA LEU A 61 -9.29 8.23 11.11
C LEU A 61 -8.41 7.03 10.72
N SER A 62 -8.94 6.12 9.90
CA SER A 62 -8.33 4.81 9.61
C SER A 62 -6.91 4.93 9.06
N MET A 63 -6.67 5.85 8.12
CA MET A 63 -5.36 6.04 7.49
C MET A 63 -4.29 6.52 8.49
N PHE A 64 -4.67 7.39 9.44
CA PHE A 64 -3.75 7.85 10.48
C PHE A 64 -3.39 6.72 11.43
N ALA A 65 -4.40 5.96 11.87
CA ALA A 65 -4.22 4.80 12.73
C ALA A 65 -3.36 3.71 12.05
N TYR A 66 -3.58 3.46 10.76
CA TYR A 66 -2.77 2.55 9.96
C TYR A 66 -1.31 2.98 9.92
N GLY A 67 -1.05 4.22 9.49
CA GLY A 67 0.29 4.75 9.31
C GLY A 67 1.07 4.71 10.62
N ILE A 68 0.44 5.12 11.72
CA ILE A 68 1.05 5.06 13.05
C ILE A 68 1.28 3.60 13.48
N GLY A 69 0.29 2.72 13.31
CA GLY A 69 0.39 1.30 13.68
C GLY A 69 1.51 0.56 12.96
N ALA A 70 1.86 0.97 11.73
CA ALA A 70 2.96 0.40 10.96
C ALA A 70 4.35 0.99 11.32
N LEU A 71 4.42 2.09 12.08
CA LEU A 71 5.69 2.76 12.40
C LEU A 71 6.75 1.84 13.04
N PRO A 72 6.43 0.97 14.02
CA PRO A 72 7.45 0.15 14.66
C PRO A 72 8.09 -0.83 13.65
N LEU A 73 7.28 -1.47 12.80
CA LEU A 73 7.77 -2.34 11.73
C LEU A 73 8.69 -1.58 10.77
N THR A 74 8.23 -0.44 10.24
CA THR A 74 8.99 0.32 9.25
C THR A 74 10.29 0.89 9.82
N ARG A 75 10.29 1.40 11.06
CA ARG A 75 11.49 1.89 11.74
C ARG A 75 12.48 0.76 12.02
N GLN A 76 11.99 -0.40 12.48
CA GLN A 76 12.85 -1.55 12.73
C GLN A 76 13.52 -2.04 11.44
N LEU A 77 12.77 -2.18 10.34
CA LEU A 77 13.34 -2.59 9.04
C LEU A 77 14.37 -1.59 8.51
N LYS A 78 14.13 -0.28 8.67
CA LYS A 78 15.10 0.76 8.29
C LYS A 78 16.36 0.74 9.14
N ALA A 79 16.24 0.49 10.45
CA ALA A 79 17.37 0.40 11.36
C ALA A 79 18.22 -0.86 11.10
N GLU A 80 17.59 -2.01 10.84
CA GLU A 80 18.29 -3.28 10.59
C GLU A 80 18.95 -3.37 9.19
N ILE A 81 18.48 -2.56 8.25
CA ILE A 81 18.89 -2.61 6.83
C ILE A 81 19.06 -1.19 6.26
N PRO A 82 20.04 -0.40 6.79
CA PRO A 82 20.23 0.99 6.39
C PRO A 82 20.77 1.14 4.96
N THR A 83 21.25 0.06 4.34
CA THR A 83 21.78 0.07 2.97
C THR A 83 20.68 0.00 1.89
N VAL A 84 19.41 -0.11 2.30
CA VAL A 84 18.26 -0.20 1.39
C VAL A 84 17.36 0.99 1.66
N GLU A 85 17.07 1.75 0.62
CA GLU A 85 16.05 2.79 0.67
C GLU A 85 14.67 2.14 0.71
N GLN A 86 13.86 2.51 1.70
CA GLN A 86 12.57 1.88 1.96
C GLN A 86 11.45 2.93 1.99
N PRO A 87 10.91 3.32 0.82
CA PRO A 87 9.69 4.13 0.76
C PRO A 87 8.48 3.30 1.20
N TRP A 88 7.57 3.93 1.93
CA TRP A 88 6.32 3.33 2.38
C TRP A 88 5.17 4.28 2.05
N TYR A 89 4.17 3.79 1.33
CA TYR A 89 2.98 4.54 1.00
C TYR A 89 1.74 3.69 1.30
N ALA A 90 1.03 4.02 2.38
CA ALA A 90 0.00 3.14 2.93
C ALA A 90 0.54 1.69 3.07
N ASP A 91 -0.10 0.71 2.45
CA ASP A 91 0.32 -0.69 2.45
C ASP A 91 1.37 -1.04 1.39
N ASP A 92 1.64 -0.16 0.43
CA ASP A 92 2.68 -0.32 -0.57
C ASP A 92 4.07 -0.06 0.06
N ALA A 93 4.80 -1.14 0.29
CA ALA A 93 6.22 -1.09 0.66
C ALA A 93 7.09 -1.10 -0.61
N GLY A 94 8.12 -0.26 -0.63
CA GLY A 94 9.18 -0.31 -1.64
C GLY A 94 10.55 -0.61 -1.01
N ALA A 95 11.45 -1.11 -1.84
CA ALA A 95 12.85 -1.33 -1.49
C ALA A 95 13.74 -1.04 -2.70
N ALA A 96 14.76 -0.20 -2.52
CA ALA A 96 15.75 0.10 -3.54
C ALA A 96 17.17 -0.05 -2.98
N GLY A 97 18.01 -0.84 -3.64
CA GLY A 97 19.36 -1.13 -3.19
C GLY A 97 19.96 -2.34 -3.91
N LYS A 98 21.00 -2.93 -3.31
CA LYS A 98 21.61 -4.17 -3.82
C LYS A 98 20.69 -5.37 -3.58
N PHE A 99 20.82 -6.42 -4.40
CA PHE A 99 19.97 -7.61 -4.32
C PHE A 99 20.03 -8.30 -2.95
N GLU A 100 21.21 -8.34 -2.32
CA GLU A 100 21.39 -8.92 -0.98
C GLU A 100 20.61 -8.12 0.07
N GLY A 101 20.59 -6.79 -0.05
CA GLY A 101 19.83 -5.91 0.82
C GLY A 101 18.32 -6.09 0.63
N ILE A 102 17.85 -6.13 -0.63
CA ILE A 102 16.43 -6.36 -0.96
C ILE A 102 15.97 -7.72 -0.43
N ARG A 103 16.76 -8.78 -0.61
CA ARG A 103 16.49 -10.12 -0.06
C ARG A 103 16.36 -10.08 1.46
N LYS A 104 17.30 -9.42 2.14
CA LYS A 104 17.25 -9.27 3.60
C LYS A 104 15.99 -8.53 4.03
N GLN A 105 15.61 -7.48 3.29
CA GLN A 105 14.45 -6.65 3.60
C GLN A 105 13.14 -7.42 3.48
N ILE A 106 12.91 -8.13 2.37
CA ILE A 106 11.68 -8.91 2.19
C ILE A 106 11.60 -10.07 3.18
N GLY A 107 12.71 -10.76 3.45
CA GLY A 107 12.75 -11.86 4.41
C GLY A 107 12.44 -11.38 5.83
N ARG A 108 13.03 -10.26 6.25
CA ARG A 108 12.77 -9.69 7.56
C ARG A 108 11.36 -9.12 7.69
N MET A 109 10.83 -8.55 6.61
CA MET A 109 9.45 -8.07 6.55
C MET A 109 8.45 -9.22 6.62
N GLN A 110 8.74 -10.38 6.03
CA GLN A 110 7.93 -11.61 6.18
C GLN A 110 7.95 -12.17 7.59
N GLU A 111 9.09 -12.06 8.28
CA GLU A 111 9.25 -12.54 9.66
C GLU A 111 8.53 -11.64 10.68
N LEU A 112 8.74 -10.33 10.58
CA LEU A 112 8.22 -9.35 11.55
C LEU A 112 6.79 -8.89 11.23
N GLY A 113 6.46 -8.76 9.94
CA GLY A 113 5.21 -8.21 9.46
C GLY A 113 3.95 -8.82 10.11
N PRO A 114 3.85 -10.15 10.26
CA PRO A 114 2.67 -10.78 10.86
C PRO A 114 2.29 -10.27 12.24
N GLN A 115 3.26 -9.84 13.06
CA GLN A 115 2.99 -9.27 14.39
C GLN A 115 2.18 -7.98 14.32
N TYR A 116 2.34 -7.23 13.23
CA TYR A 116 1.66 -5.96 12.96
C TYR A 116 0.44 -6.15 12.05
N GLY A 117 0.15 -7.37 11.59
CA GLY A 117 -0.88 -7.61 10.59
C GLY A 117 -0.46 -7.27 9.15
N TYR A 118 0.84 -7.16 8.90
CA TYR A 118 1.39 -6.90 7.57
C TYR A 118 1.92 -8.20 6.94
N PHE A 119 1.36 -8.59 5.80
CA PHE A 119 1.66 -9.87 5.15
C PHE A 119 2.15 -9.63 3.72
N PRO A 120 3.47 -9.42 3.52
CA PRO A 120 4.03 -9.20 2.20
C PRO A 120 3.91 -10.46 1.33
N GLU A 121 3.59 -10.27 0.06
CA GLU A 121 3.45 -11.34 -0.93
C GLU A 121 4.49 -11.13 -2.05
N PRO A 122 5.68 -11.76 -1.95
CA PRO A 122 6.73 -11.60 -2.96
C PRO A 122 6.26 -11.94 -4.38
N SER A 123 5.39 -12.94 -4.53
CA SER A 123 4.85 -13.35 -5.83
C SER A 123 3.97 -12.30 -6.52
N LYS A 124 3.45 -11.33 -5.77
CA LYS A 124 2.68 -10.18 -6.30
C LYS A 124 3.53 -8.92 -6.44
N SER A 125 4.79 -8.99 -6.03
CA SER A 125 5.69 -7.84 -6.01
C SER A 125 6.49 -7.78 -7.31
N VAL A 126 6.81 -6.55 -7.74
CA VAL A 126 7.54 -6.29 -8.99
C VAL A 126 8.96 -5.87 -8.66
N LEU A 127 9.93 -6.53 -9.28
CA LEU A 127 11.35 -6.17 -9.21
C LEU A 127 11.76 -5.46 -10.50
N ILE A 128 12.00 -4.16 -10.41
CA ILE A 128 12.41 -3.33 -11.55
C ILE A 128 13.94 -3.29 -11.62
N VAL A 129 14.54 -3.73 -12.71
CA VAL A 129 16.01 -3.76 -12.90
C VAL A 129 16.40 -3.29 -14.29
N SER A 130 17.57 -2.67 -14.44
CA SER A 130 18.13 -2.37 -15.77
C SER A 130 18.37 -3.66 -16.57
N GLU A 131 18.31 -3.60 -17.90
CA GLU A 131 18.43 -4.77 -18.78
C GLU A 131 19.71 -5.60 -18.52
N LYS A 132 20.85 -4.91 -18.33
CA LYS A 132 22.15 -5.52 -17.99
C LYS A 132 22.18 -6.36 -16.70
N ASN A 133 21.19 -6.19 -15.82
CA ASN A 133 21.12 -6.86 -14.52
C ASN A 133 20.02 -7.93 -14.45
N LEU A 134 19.29 -8.20 -15.54
CA LEU A 134 18.20 -9.19 -15.55
C LEU A 134 18.66 -10.58 -15.11
N GLU A 135 19.75 -11.09 -15.68
CA GLU A 135 20.27 -12.42 -15.35
C GLU A 135 20.79 -12.49 -13.90
N ARG A 136 21.43 -11.42 -13.44
CA ARG A 136 21.85 -11.30 -12.03
C ARG A 136 20.66 -11.26 -11.08
N ALA A 137 19.58 -10.57 -11.46
CA ALA A 137 18.36 -10.49 -10.66
C ALA A 137 17.65 -11.85 -10.57
N LYS A 138 17.51 -12.57 -11.70
CA LYS A 138 16.96 -13.93 -11.73
C LYS A 138 17.77 -14.89 -10.85
N SER A 139 19.10 -14.83 -10.95
CA SER A 139 19.98 -15.65 -10.12
C SER A 139 19.90 -15.29 -8.63
N ALA A 140 19.82 -14.00 -8.31
CA ALA A 140 19.87 -13.53 -6.93
C ALA A 140 18.54 -13.58 -6.19
N LEU A 141 17.39 -13.51 -6.89
CA LEU A 141 16.04 -13.34 -6.31
C LEU A 141 14.95 -14.20 -6.97
N GLY A 142 15.29 -15.09 -7.90
CA GLY A 142 14.31 -15.86 -8.70
C GLY A 142 13.43 -16.81 -7.88
N ASP A 143 13.94 -17.36 -6.78
CA ASP A 143 13.21 -18.18 -5.80
C ASP A 143 12.06 -17.43 -5.10
N LEU A 144 12.12 -16.10 -5.04
CA LEU A 144 11.07 -15.28 -4.43
C LEU A 144 9.87 -15.05 -5.36
N ASN A 145 9.94 -15.51 -6.61
CA ASN A 145 8.88 -15.40 -7.62
C ASN A 145 8.41 -13.96 -7.90
N PHE A 146 9.30 -12.98 -7.77
CA PHE A 146 9.01 -11.60 -8.19
C PHE A 146 8.69 -11.55 -9.69
N GLN A 147 7.79 -10.65 -10.08
CA GLN A 147 7.70 -10.25 -11.48
C GLN A 147 8.91 -9.35 -11.79
N ILE A 148 9.90 -9.88 -12.52
CA ILE A 148 11.12 -9.14 -12.90
C ILE A 148 10.86 -8.40 -14.21
N THR A 149 10.98 -7.07 -14.20
CA THR A 149 10.78 -6.23 -15.39
C THR A 149 11.89 -5.18 -15.53
N THR A 150 12.02 -4.59 -16.72
CA THR A 150 12.92 -3.45 -16.98
C THR A 150 12.27 -2.09 -16.82
N GLY A 151 10.95 -2.08 -16.59
CA GLY A 151 10.20 -0.90 -16.23
C GLY A 151 8.81 -1.25 -15.71
N HIS A 152 8.28 -0.40 -14.84
CA HIS A 152 6.94 -0.57 -14.27
C HIS A 152 6.36 0.75 -13.75
N ARG A 153 5.04 0.81 -13.66
CA ARG A 153 4.32 1.90 -13.00
C ARG A 153 4.47 1.81 -11.48
N TYR A 154 4.80 2.91 -10.83
CA TYR A 154 4.90 2.98 -9.37
C TYR A 154 4.31 4.29 -8.87
N LEU A 155 3.28 4.22 -8.00
CA LEU A 155 2.58 5.37 -7.40
C LEU A 155 2.21 6.48 -8.40
N GLY A 156 1.68 6.10 -9.56
CA GLY A 156 1.28 7.03 -10.63
C GLY A 156 2.41 7.51 -11.55
N GLY A 157 3.67 7.23 -11.21
CA GLY A 157 4.84 7.45 -12.06
C GLY A 157 5.32 6.19 -12.78
N PHE A 158 6.43 6.31 -13.51
CA PHE A 158 7.11 5.21 -14.18
C PHE A 158 8.57 5.13 -13.75
N ILE A 159 9.04 3.93 -13.44
CA ILE A 159 10.44 3.63 -13.10
C ILE A 159 10.95 2.58 -14.07
N GLY A 160 12.11 2.81 -14.68
CA GLY A 160 12.74 1.84 -15.57
C GLY A 160 13.50 2.45 -16.74
N GLU A 161 13.75 1.63 -17.75
CA GLU A 161 14.41 2.04 -19.00
C GLU A 161 13.62 3.10 -19.77
N LYS A 162 14.33 3.99 -20.46
CA LYS A 162 13.74 5.10 -21.21
C LYS A 162 12.77 4.59 -22.28
N SER A 163 13.15 3.57 -23.04
CA SER A 163 12.30 2.98 -24.09
C SER A 163 11.00 2.42 -23.52
N ALA A 164 11.05 1.75 -22.37
CA ALA A 164 9.87 1.22 -21.70
C ALA A 164 8.95 2.35 -21.19
N ARG A 165 9.54 3.44 -20.69
CA ARG A 165 8.81 4.64 -20.28
C ARG A 165 8.14 5.32 -21.46
N ASP A 166 8.86 5.53 -22.56
CA ASP A 166 8.37 6.27 -23.72
C ASP A 166 7.18 5.54 -24.34
N LYS A 167 7.28 4.21 -24.49
CA LYS A 167 6.16 3.35 -24.89
C LYS A 167 4.94 3.48 -23.95
N TRP A 168 5.16 3.48 -22.64
CA TRP A 168 4.07 3.64 -21.66
C TRP A 168 3.38 5.01 -21.79
N ILE A 169 4.15 6.08 -22.04
CA ILE A 169 3.60 7.42 -22.27
C ILE A 169 2.77 7.45 -23.55
N GLU A 170 3.29 6.89 -24.65
CA GLU A 170 2.59 6.82 -25.94
C GLU A 170 1.23 6.12 -25.79
N GLU A 171 1.18 4.94 -25.16
CA GLU A 171 -0.05 4.21 -24.88
C GLU A 171 -1.05 5.06 -24.04
N LYS A 172 -0.56 5.82 -23.05
CA LYS A 172 -1.41 6.69 -22.23
C LYS A 172 -1.95 7.89 -23.00
N VAL A 173 -1.16 8.45 -23.91
CA VAL A 173 -1.59 9.55 -24.78
C VAL A 173 -2.63 9.05 -25.77
N GLU A 174 -2.43 7.88 -26.38
CA GLU A 174 -3.41 7.25 -27.27
C GLU A 174 -4.74 7.00 -26.57
N ASP A 175 -4.72 6.36 -25.38
CA ASP A 175 -5.91 6.16 -24.53
C ASP A 175 -6.65 7.47 -24.27
N TRP A 176 -5.91 8.53 -23.94
CA TRP A 176 -6.47 9.85 -23.64
C TRP A 176 -7.07 10.51 -24.88
N VAL A 177 -6.41 10.43 -26.04
CA VAL A 177 -6.91 10.97 -27.31
C VAL A 177 -8.20 10.26 -27.72
N ILE A 178 -8.27 8.94 -27.57
CA ILE A 178 -9.50 8.15 -27.83
C ILE A 178 -10.61 8.59 -26.87
N GLY A 179 -10.31 8.63 -25.56
CA GLY A 179 -11.26 9.04 -24.54
C GLY A 179 -11.80 10.45 -24.77
N ALA A 180 -10.95 11.41 -25.11
CA ALA A 180 -11.34 12.78 -25.43
C ALA A 180 -12.13 12.85 -26.75
N GLY A 181 -11.76 12.09 -27.78
CA GLY A 181 -12.49 12.00 -29.05
C GLY A 181 -13.90 11.42 -28.91
N CYS A 182 -14.13 10.55 -27.93
CA CYS A 182 -15.46 10.01 -27.62
C CYS A 182 -16.37 10.96 -26.79
N THR A 183 -15.87 12.10 -26.31
CA THR A 183 -16.67 13.08 -25.53
C THR A 183 -17.41 14.12 -26.39
N GLY A 184 -17.54 13.89 -27.70
CA GLY A 184 -18.27 14.76 -28.63
C GLY A 184 -19.78 14.92 -28.37
N THR A 185 -20.35 14.20 -27.39
CA THR A 185 -21.66 14.52 -26.79
C THR A 185 -21.44 15.04 -25.37
N PRO A 186 -21.79 16.30 -25.07
CA PRO A 186 -21.52 16.90 -23.77
C PRO A 186 -22.40 16.24 -22.71
N ALA A 187 -21.81 15.35 -21.90
CA ALA A 187 -22.30 15.09 -20.56
C ALA A 187 -21.84 16.27 -19.66
N PRO A 188 -22.68 16.78 -18.73
CA PRO A 188 -22.29 17.88 -17.87
C PRO A 188 -21.16 17.44 -16.93
N THR A 189 -19.93 17.80 -17.27
CA THR A 189 -18.77 17.64 -16.40
C THR A 189 -18.89 18.60 -15.23
N VAL A 190 -19.28 18.09 -14.06
CA VAL A 190 -19.13 18.81 -12.80
C VAL A 190 -17.67 18.74 -12.39
N ILE A 191 -16.92 19.82 -12.63
CA ILE A 191 -15.60 20.02 -12.05
C ILE A 191 -15.81 20.52 -10.62
N HIS A 192 -15.60 19.66 -9.62
CA HIS A 192 -15.44 20.13 -8.24
C HIS A 192 -14.08 20.81 -8.10
N ARG A 193 -14.05 22.13 -8.33
CA ARG A 193 -12.96 22.99 -7.87
C ARG A 193 -13.15 23.21 -6.37
N ILE A 194 -12.36 22.53 -5.55
CA ILE A 194 -12.20 22.90 -4.14
C ILE A 194 -11.14 24.01 -4.12
N ASP A 195 -11.57 25.27 -4.17
CA ASP A 195 -10.71 26.39 -3.76
C ASP A 195 -10.50 26.26 -2.25
N SER A 196 -9.26 26.01 -1.84
CA SER A 196 -8.83 26.15 -0.45
C SER A 196 -8.40 27.60 -0.22
N SER A 197 -9.38 28.48 0.01
CA SER A 197 -9.11 29.75 0.67
C SER A 197 -8.94 29.49 2.16
N TRP A 198 -7.69 29.51 2.61
CA TRP A 198 -7.37 29.68 4.03
C TRP A 198 -7.47 31.18 4.35
N ASN A 199 -8.52 31.56 5.09
CA ASN A 199 -8.49 32.70 6.01
C ASN A 199 -8.33 32.15 7.43
#